data_AF-A0AAD8CCB9-F1
#
_entry.id   AF-A0AAD8CCB9-F1
#
_cell.length_a   1.000
_cell.length_b   1.000
_cell.length_c   1.000
_cell.angle_alpha   90.00
_cell.angle_beta   90.00
_cell.angle_gamma   90.00
#
_symmetry.space_group_name_H-M   'P 1'
#
loop_
_entity.id
_entity.type
_entity.pdbx_description
1 polymer ?
#
loop_
_entity_poly.entity_id
_entity_poly.type
_entity_poly.pdbx_seq_one_letter_code
_entity_poly.pdbx_strand_id
1 'polypeptide(L)' 'CSSSSFQCADQSCIPGTWYCDTDQDCPDGSDETKCPTDCSGENQFKCNNSKCISSFFKCDGDNDCGDNSDELNCHSG' A
#
# COMPACT_ATOMS: atom_id res chain seq x y z
N CYS A 1 1.70 -12.18 16.59
CA CYS A 1 1.90 -12.19 15.13
C CYS A 1 3.35 -12.54 14.82
N SER A 2 3.62 -13.14 13.66
CA SER A 2 5.00 -13.38 13.17
C SER A 2 5.66 -12.07 12.76
N SER A 3 6.99 -12.07 12.61
CA SER A 3 7.77 -10.89 12.17
C SER A 3 7.37 -10.36 10.79
N SER A 4 6.69 -11.17 9.95
CA SER A 4 6.18 -10.80 8.63
C SER A 4 4.66 -10.61 8.58
N SER A 5 3.99 -10.51 9.73
CA SER A 5 2.54 -10.36 9.85
C SER A 5 2.18 -9.03 10.47
N PHE A 6 1.16 -8.36 9.95
CA PHE A 6 0.58 -7.16 10.56
C PHE A 6 -0.40 -7.56 11.67
N GLN A 7 -0.40 -6.82 12.77
CA GLN A 7 -1.33 -7.02 13.88
C GLN A 7 -2.45 -5.99 13.80
N CYS A 8 -3.67 -6.45 13.52
CA CYS A 8 -4.90 -5.66 13.57
C CYS A 8 -5.12 -5.07 14.96
N ALA A 9 -5.95 -4.02 15.07
CA ALA A 9 -6.25 -3.40 16.36
C ALA A 9 -7.08 -4.32 17.28
N ASP A 10 -7.86 -5.26 16.71
CA ASP A 10 -8.52 -6.36 17.44
C ASP A 10 -7.55 -7.49 17.88
N GLN A 11 -6.24 -7.32 17.69
CA GLN A 11 -5.17 -8.30 17.97
C GLN A 11 -5.12 -9.52 17.04
N SER A 12 -5.97 -9.53 16.01
CA SER A 12 -5.88 -10.46 14.87
C SER A 12 -4.56 -10.25 14.10
N CYS A 13 -4.07 -11.28 13.42
CA CYS A 13 -2.85 -11.20 12.62
C CYS A 13 -3.16 -11.52 11.16
N ILE A 14 -2.79 -10.62 10.27
CA ILE A 14 -2.84 -10.83 8.82
C ILE A 14 -1.42 -10.90 8.25
N PRO A 15 -1.21 -11.52 7.07
CA PRO A 15 0.03 -11.37 6.31
C PRO A 15 0.40 -9.88 6.18
N GLY A 16 1.68 -9.52 6.31
CA GLY A 16 2.10 -8.13 6.11
C GLY A 16 1.89 -7.63 4.67
N THR A 17 1.64 -8.54 3.73
CA THR A 17 1.22 -8.24 2.35
C THR A 17 -0.23 -7.76 2.25
N TRP A 18 -1.04 -8.02 3.26
CA TRP A 18 -2.45 -7.61 3.38
C TRP A 18 -2.61 -6.31 4.16
N TYR A 19 -1.50 -5.67 4.52
CA TYR A 19 -1.54 -4.37 5.17
C TYR A 19 -1.51 -3.30 4.10
N CYS A 20 -2.58 -2.49 4.01
CA CYS A 20 -2.73 -1.42 3.04
C CYS A 20 -2.83 -1.91 1.59
N ASP A 21 -3.49 -3.04 1.38
CA ASP A 21 -3.64 -3.66 0.07
C ASP A 21 -4.98 -3.36 -0.60
N THR A 22 -5.76 -2.44 -0.04
CA THR A 22 -7.10 -1.99 -0.45
C THR A 22 -8.24 -2.95 -0.15
N ASP A 23 -7.93 -4.13 0.40
CA ASP A 23 -8.92 -5.09 0.87
C ASP A 23 -9.01 -5.05 2.39
N GLN A 24 -10.23 -5.21 2.90
CA GLN A 24 -10.46 -5.28 4.34
C GLN A 24 -10.20 -6.72 4.81
N ASP A 25 -8.98 -7.00 5.24
CA ASP A 25 -8.58 -8.29 5.79
C ASP A 25 -8.66 -8.33 7.31
N CYS A 26 -8.44 -7.19 7.98
CA CYS A 26 -8.75 -7.06 9.39
C CYS A 26 -10.29 -6.95 9.58
N PRO A 27 -10.87 -7.66 10.56
CA PRO A 27 -12.31 -7.59 10.86
C PRO A 27 -12.84 -6.18 11.17
N ASP A 28 -11.93 -5.30 11.61
CA ASP A 28 -12.19 -3.90 11.95
C ASP A 28 -11.69 -2.91 10.87
N GLY A 29 -11.09 -3.39 9.78
CA GLY A 29 -10.45 -2.56 8.74
C GLY A 29 -9.24 -1.78 9.24
N SER A 30 -8.61 -2.21 10.33
CA SER A 30 -7.46 -1.50 10.90
C SER A 30 -6.20 -1.55 10.02
N ASP A 31 -6.10 -2.59 9.18
CA ASP A 31 -5.15 -2.71 8.09
C ASP A 31 -5.25 -1.57 7.07
N GLU A 32 -6.47 -1.22 6.66
CA GLU A 32 -6.69 -0.22 5.61
C GLU A 32 -6.90 1.21 6.14
N THR A 33 -7.16 1.37 7.44
CA THR A 33 -7.45 2.69 8.05
C THR A 33 -6.24 3.37 8.68
N LYS A 34 -5.19 2.61 9.02
CA LYS A 34 -3.93 3.14 9.58
C LYS A 34 -2.76 2.97 8.63
N CYS A 35 -3.00 3.14 7.34
CA CYS A 35 -1.92 3.14 6.37
C CYS A 35 -0.96 4.30 6.63
N PRO A 36 0.36 4.05 6.63
CA PRO A 36 1.33 5.12 6.76
C PRO A 36 1.14 6.06 5.56
N THR A 37 0.60 7.25 5.81
CA THR A 37 0.55 8.36 4.83
C THR A 37 1.93 8.93 4.50
N ASP A 38 2.91 8.57 5.33
CA ASP A 38 4.31 8.86 5.17
C ASP A 38 4.91 7.67 4.42
N CYS A 39 5.00 7.80 3.10
CA CYS A 39 5.73 6.85 2.27
C CYS A 39 7.24 7.00 2.51
N SER A 40 7.69 6.88 3.76
CA SER A 40 9.07 7.17 4.19
C SER A 40 10.04 6.04 3.84
N GLY A 41 9.57 4.96 3.20
CA GLY A 41 10.45 3.95 2.65
C GLY A 41 11.24 4.50 1.46
N GLU A 42 12.56 4.28 1.43
CA GLU A 42 13.45 4.79 0.36
C GLU A 42 13.02 4.34 -1.06
N ASN A 43 12.18 3.30 -1.16
CA ASN A 43 11.61 2.75 -2.39
C ASN A 43 10.08 2.74 -2.38
N GLN A 44 9.44 3.79 -1.86
CA GLN A 44 7.98 3.95 -1.90
C GLN A 44 7.57 5.16 -2.73
N PHE A 45 6.49 5.01 -3.50
CA PHE A 45 5.85 6.07 -4.25
C PHE A 45 4.50 6.41 -3.63
N LYS A 46 4.27 7.71 -3.45
CA LYS A 46 3.00 8.23 -2.95
C LYS A 46 2.06 8.54 -4.10
N CYS A 47 0.97 7.80 -4.16
CA CYS A 47 -0.15 8.01 -5.07
C CYS A 47 -0.91 9.30 -4.75
N ASN A 48 -1.68 9.82 -5.70
CA ASN A 48 -2.51 11.02 -5.50
C ASN A 48 -3.64 10.79 -4.50
N ASN A 49 -4.19 9.58 -4.41
CA ASN A 49 -5.13 9.14 -3.38
C ASN A 49 -4.47 8.90 -2.01
N SER A 50 -3.20 9.27 -1.83
CA SER A 50 -2.39 9.04 -0.62
C SER A 50 -2.12 7.58 -0.28
N LYS A 51 -2.36 6.64 -1.21
CA LYS A 51 -1.83 5.27 -1.15
C LYS A 51 -0.31 5.31 -1.31
N CYS A 52 0.37 4.39 -0.65
CA CYS A 52 1.80 4.16 -0.87
C CYS A 52 1.95 2.82 -1.58
N ILE A 53 2.60 2.84 -2.74
CA ILE A 53 3.00 1.63 -3.45
C ILE A 53 4.53 1.54 -3.45
N SER A 54 5.07 0.39 -3.86
CA SER A 54 6.50 0.31 -4.12
C SER A 54 6.86 1.21 -5.30
N SER A 55 8.00 1.92 -5.23
CA SER A 55 8.51 2.68 -6.36
C SER A 55 8.83 1.80 -7.58
N PHE A 56 8.91 0.47 -7.41
CA PHE A 56 9.02 -0.49 -8.51
C PHE A 56 7.76 -0.57 -9.37
N PHE A 57 6.60 -0.32 -8.77
CA PHE A 57 5.29 -0.30 -9.45
C PHE A 57 4.99 1.06 -10.09
N LYS A 58 5.91 2.02 -9.99
CA LYS A 58 5.76 3.29 -10.68
C LYS A 58 6.18 3.11 -12.13
N CYS A 59 5.29 3.37 -13.08
CA CYS A 59 5.56 3.26 -14.52
C CYS A 59 5.86 1.84 -14.98
N ASP A 60 5.23 0.85 -14.37
CA ASP A 60 5.41 -0.56 -14.75
C ASP A 60 4.32 -1.06 -15.72
N GLY A 61 3.30 -0.23 -15.96
CA GLY A 61 2.20 -0.51 -16.88
C GLY A 61 0.92 -1.01 -16.20
N ASP A 62 0.93 -1.20 -14.88
CA ASP A 62 -0.22 -1.60 -14.07
C ASP A 62 -0.69 -0.46 -13.15
N ASN A 63 -1.98 -0.46 -12.79
CA ASN A 63 -2.55 0.55 -11.89
C ASN A 63 -2.50 0.05 -10.45
N ASP A 64 -1.33 0.14 -9.83
CA ASP A 64 -1.11 -0.25 -8.44
C ASP A 64 -1.64 0.80 -7.46
N CYS A 65 -1.66 2.07 -7.85
CA CYS A 65 -2.24 3.12 -7.02
C CYS A 65 -3.77 3.00 -6.88
N GLY A 66 -4.46 2.35 -7.81
CA GLY A 66 -5.92 2.31 -7.93
C GLY A 66 -6.53 3.59 -8.53
N ASP A 67 -5.84 4.73 -8.43
CA ASP A 67 -6.18 6.00 -9.09
C ASP A 67 -5.32 6.29 -10.33
N ASN A 68 -4.49 5.32 -10.73
CA ASN A 68 -3.60 5.35 -11.89
C ASN A 68 -2.49 6.41 -11.80
N SER A 69 -2.24 6.99 -10.61
CA SER A 69 -1.30 8.10 -10.44
C SER A 69 0.18 7.72 -10.51
N ASP A 70 0.49 6.46 -10.28
CA ASP A 70 1.76 5.77 -10.55
C ASP A 70 2.11 5.71 -12.04
N GLU A 71 1.10 5.54 -12.88
CA GLU A 71 1.24 5.46 -14.34
C GLU A 71 1.12 6.85 -15.02
N LEU A 72 0.88 7.91 -14.25
CA LEU A 72 0.85 9.29 -14.77
C LEU A 72 2.26 9.88 -14.86
N ASN A 73 2.58 10.47 -16.02
CA ASN A 73 3.87 11.12 -16.31
C ASN A 73 5.06 10.16 -16.42
N CYS A 74 4.82 8.90 -16.78
CA CYS A 74 5.86 8.03 -17.30
C CYS A 74 6.30 8.55 -18.65
N HIS A 75 7.42 9.28 -18.70
CA HIS A 75 7.99 9.75 -19.96
C HIS A 75 8.52 8.53 -20.71
N SER A 76 7.67 7.95 -21.55
CA SER A 76 8.08 7.01 -22.59
C SER A 76 9.00 7.78 -23.52
N GLY A 77 10.29 7.46 -23.50
CA GLY A 77 11.27 7.99 -24.44
C GLY A 77 10.93 7.62 -25.88
#